data_AF-A0A7C4Q975-F1
#
_entry.id   AF-A0A7C4Q975-F1
#
_cell.length_a   1.000
_cell.length_b   1.000
_cell.length_c   1.000
_cell.angle_alpha   90.00
_cell.angle_beta   90.00
_cell.angle_gamma   90.00
#
_symmetry.space_group_name_H-M   'P 1'
#
loop_
_entity.id
_entity.type
_entity.pdbx_description
1 polymer ?
#
loop_
_entity_poly.entity_id
_entity_poly.type
_entity_poly.pdbx_seq_one_letter_code
_entity_poly.pdbx_strand_id
1 'polypeptide(L)'
;MTSKIGFDNEKYLKEQTDFIMQRIKRFNKLYLEFGGKLMFDMHAARVLPGYDPNVKIKLLQRFKDMAGIIIAIYAGAIERKKIRADFGITYDMDVLKIIDDLKEYSIDLIGVVITRYEAQPAALQFKNKLERRGIKVYTHKYTKGYPTDVDLIVSDEGYGANDYIKTDKKLVVVTGPGPNLSITHKYQEAGIPLYFS
;
A
#
# COMPACT_ATOMS: atom_id res chain seq x y z
N MET A 1 -18.58 -32.20 2.00
CA MET A 1 -17.33 -32.58 1.31
C MET A 1 -16.24 -31.66 1.82
N THR A 2 -15.27 -32.20 2.56
CA THR A 2 -14.08 -31.44 2.97
C THR A 2 -13.24 -31.17 1.72
N SER A 3 -13.13 -29.90 1.34
CA SER A 3 -12.30 -29.47 0.22
C SER A 3 -10.86 -29.94 0.46
N LYS A 4 -10.24 -30.59 -0.54
CA LYS A 4 -8.82 -30.95 -0.45
C LYS A 4 -8.00 -29.66 -0.32
N ILE A 5 -7.15 -29.58 0.71
CA ILE A 5 -6.26 -28.45 0.91
C ILE A 5 -5.28 -28.40 -0.27
N GLY A 6 -5.25 -27.27 -0.97
CA GLY A 6 -4.37 -26.98 -2.11
C GLY A 6 -3.35 -25.87 -1.82
N PHE A 7 -3.45 -25.22 -0.66
CA PHE A 7 -2.56 -24.13 -0.25
C PHE A 7 -2.06 -24.36 1.18
N ASP A 8 -0.76 -24.25 1.38
CA ASP A 8 -0.08 -24.37 2.67
C ASP A 8 0.39 -22.99 3.14
N ASN A 9 -0.28 -22.44 4.16
CA ASN A 9 0.03 -21.12 4.69
C ASN A 9 1.40 -21.07 5.39
N GLU A 10 1.82 -22.14 6.07
CA GLU A 10 3.09 -22.13 6.79
C GLU A 10 4.26 -22.16 5.80
N LYS A 11 4.14 -22.99 4.75
CA LYS A 11 5.11 -22.99 3.65
C LYS A 11 5.16 -21.63 2.98
N TYR A 12 4.02 -21.04 2.63
CA TYR A 12 3.96 -19.70 2.05
C TYR A 12 4.63 -18.65 2.94
N LEU A 13 4.28 -18.61 4.22
CA LEU A 13 4.83 -17.65 5.17
C LEU A 13 6.35 -17.81 5.29
N LYS A 14 6.85 -19.04 5.37
CA LYS A 14 8.29 -19.31 5.43
C LYS A 14 9.00 -18.83 4.16
N GLU A 15 8.57 -19.29 2.99
CA GLU A 15 9.22 -18.97 1.71
C GLU A 15 9.19 -17.47 1.42
N GLN A 16 8.06 -16.79 1.65
CA GLN A 16 7.94 -15.35 1.48
C GLN A 16 8.79 -14.57 2.48
N THR A 17 8.85 -15.02 3.74
CA THR A 17 9.70 -14.39 4.75
C THR A 17 11.17 -14.45 4.33
N ASP A 18 11.64 -15.63 3.94
CA ASP A 18 13.02 -15.87 3.50
C ASP A 18 13.36 -15.00 2.28
N PHE A 19 12.46 -14.95 1.30
CA PHE A 19 12.62 -14.20 0.05
C PHE A 19 12.64 -12.67 0.25
N ILE A 20 11.75 -12.15 1.10
CA ILE A 20 11.72 -10.72 1.44
C ILE A 20 12.96 -10.36 2.24
N MET A 21 13.39 -11.19 3.20
CA MET A 21 14.63 -10.90 3.94
C MET A 21 15.86 -10.91 3.04
N GLN A 22 15.97 -11.84 2.11
CA GLN A 22 17.07 -11.85 1.16
C GLN A 22 17.11 -10.57 0.32
N ARG A 23 15.95 -10.02 -0.07
CA ARG A 23 15.88 -8.73 -0.78
C ARG A 23 16.27 -7.57 0.11
N ILE A 24 15.75 -7.49 1.32
CA ILE A 24 16.10 -6.41 2.26
C ILE A 24 17.62 -6.40 2.51
N LYS A 25 18.29 -7.55 2.52
CA LYS A 25 19.76 -7.59 2.66
C LYS A 25 20.53 -7.05 1.45
N ARG A 26 19.93 -7.02 0.27
CA ARG A 26 20.55 -6.54 -0.98
C ARG A 26 20.41 -5.03 -1.18
N PHE A 27 19.47 -4.38 -0.49
CA PHE A 27 19.16 -2.97 -0.69
C PHE A 27 19.14 -2.23 0.64
N ASN A 28 19.52 -0.95 0.66
CA ASN A 28 19.49 -0.15 1.88
C ASN A 28 18.06 0.05 2.43
N LYS A 29 17.08 0.07 1.53
CA LYS A 29 15.65 0.15 1.80
C LYS A 29 14.92 -0.60 0.69
N LEU A 30 13.79 -1.22 0.99
CA LEU A 30 12.95 -1.95 0.04
C LEU A 30 11.53 -1.37 0.06
N TYR A 31 11.05 -0.89 -1.09
CA TYR A 31 9.63 -0.54 -1.27
C TYR A 31 8.94 -1.71 -1.97
N LEU A 32 7.84 -2.19 -1.39
CA LEU A 32 7.13 -3.38 -1.85
C LEU A 32 5.66 -3.08 -2.03
N GLU A 33 5.11 -3.30 -3.22
CA GLU A 33 3.70 -3.11 -3.47
C GLU A 33 2.93 -4.37 -3.08
N PHE A 34 1.97 -4.24 -2.17
CA PHE A 34 1.02 -5.31 -1.87
C PHE A 34 -0.23 -5.09 -2.72
N GLY A 35 -0.30 -5.82 -3.83
CA GLY A 35 -1.48 -5.92 -4.65
C GLY A 35 -2.64 -6.62 -3.90
N GLY A 36 -3.85 -6.14 -4.17
CA GLY A 36 -5.08 -6.71 -3.59
C GLY A 36 -5.26 -6.38 -2.12
N LYS A 37 -6.10 -7.16 -1.42
CA LYS A 37 -6.41 -6.89 -0.02
C LYS A 37 -5.29 -7.38 0.88
N LEU A 38 -4.89 -6.55 1.84
CA LEU A 38 -3.95 -6.95 2.88
C LEU A 38 -4.57 -7.93 3.89
N MET A 39 -5.88 -7.78 4.12
CA MET A 39 -6.68 -8.55 5.07
C MET A 39 -8.03 -8.91 4.44
N PHE A 40 -8.66 -9.98 4.94
CA PHE A 40 -9.96 -10.45 4.47
C PHE A 40 -9.99 -10.70 2.95
N ASP A 41 -8.92 -11.30 2.41
CA ASP A 41 -8.86 -11.70 1.00
C ASP A 41 -9.70 -12.97 0.74
N MET A 42 -11.01 -12.78 0.84
CA MET A 42 -12.01 -13.84 0.60
C MET A 42 -12.04 -14.29 -0.86
N HIS A 43 -11.48 -13.49 -1.79
CA HIS A 43 -11.33 -13.93 -3.16
C HIS A 43 -10.27 -15.04 -3.24
N ALA A 44 -9.06 -14.78 -2.74
CA ALA A 44 -8.00 -15.77 -2.69
C ALA A 44 -8.40 -17.02 -1.89
N ALA A 45 -9.06 -16.85 -0.74
CA ALA A 45 -9.52 -17.98 0.07
C ALA A 45 -10.54 -18.91 -0.63
N ARG A 46 -11.39 -18.35 -1.51
CA ARG A 46 -12.30 -19.16 -2.35
C ARG A 46 -11.58 -19.87 -3.49
N VAL A 47 -10.56 -19.23 -4.07
CA VAL A 47 -9.82 -19.75 -5.23
C VAL A 47 -8.77 -20.77 -4.82
N LEU A 48 -8.15 -20.61 -3.65
CA LEU A 48 -7.04 -21.41 -3.15
C LEU A 48 -7.49 -22.16 -1.89
N PRO A 49 -7.95 -23.42 -1.99
CA PRO A 49 -8.40 -24.19 -0.83
C PRO A 49 -7.33 -24.28 0.26
N GLY A 50 -7.65 -23.77 1.45
CA GLY A 50 -6.72 -23.70 2.57
C GLY A 50 -6.01 -22.36 2.74
N TYR A 51 -6.12 -21.42 1.79
CA TYR A 51 -5.55 -20.08 1.93
C TYR A 51 -6.25 -19.29 3.05
N ASP A 52 -5.45 -18.77 3.98
CA ASP A 52 -5.93 -17.88 5.03
C ASP A 52 -6.13 -16.47 4.47
N PRO A 53 -7.36 -15.90 4.51
CA PRO A 53 -7.65 -14.53 4.06
C PRO A 53 -6.73 -13.44 4.66
N ASN A 54 -6.08 -13.73 5.78
CA ASN A 54 -5.21 -12.83 6.52
C ASN A 54 -3.72 -13.23 6.45
N VAL A 55 -3.33 -14.13 5.55
CA VAL A 55 -1.93 -14.59 5.47
C VAL A 55 -0.94 -13.45 5.18
N LYS A 56 -1.36 -12.43 4.40
CA LYS A 56 -0.51 -11.27 4.07
C LYS A 56 -0.23 -10.39 5.28
N ILE A 57 -1.22 -10.10 6.13
CA ILE A 57 -0.99 -9.34 7.36
C ILE A 57 -0.11 -10.14 8.33
N LYS A 58 -0.32 -11.46 8.44
CA LYS A 58 0.53 -12.36 9.23
C LYS A 58 1.98 -12.38 8.73
N LEU A 59 2.18 -12.32 7.42
CA LEU A 59 3.51 -12.17 6.81
C LEU A 59 4.16 -10.85 7.25
N LEU A 60 3.43 -9.73 7.18
CA LEU A 60 3.96 -8.42 7.58
C LEU A 60 4.27 -8.34 9.08
N GLN A 61 3.50 -9.00 9.93
CA GLN A 61 3.80 -9.06 11.37
C GLN A 61 5.18 -9.65 11.67
N ARG A 62 5.69 -10.57 10.84
CA ARG A 62 7.06 -11.11 10.98
C ARG A 62 8.14 -10.04 10.74
N PHE A 63 7.77 -8.91 10.15
CA PHE A 63 8.64 -7.77 9.86
C PHE A 63 8.27 -6.51 10.65
N LYS A 64 7.36 -6.57 11.63
CA LYS A 64 6.78 -5.39 12.30
C LYS A 64 7.81 -4.35 12.78
N ASP A 65 8.97 -4.79 13.26
CA ASP A 65 9.99 -3.91 13.82
C ASP A 65 10.75 -3.12 12.72
N MET A 66 10.81 -3.65 11.50
CA MET A 66 11.55 -3.07 10.38
C MET A 66 10.68 -2.60 9.21
N ALA A 67 9.40 -2.98 9.22
CA ALA A 67 8.41 -2.63 8.21
C ALA A 67 7.60 -1.40 8.61
N GLY A 68 7.17 -0.64 7.61
CA GLY A 68 6.13 0.36 7.77
C GLY A 68 5.23 0.42 6.54
N ILE A 69 4.00 0.86 6.74
CA ILE A 69 2.97 0.89 5.69
C ILE A 69 2.74 2.30 5.18
N ILE A 70 2.67 2.45 3.86
CA ILE A 70 2.11 3.61 3.19
C ILE A 70 0.80 3.21 2.54
N ILE A 71 -0.27 3.95 2.82
CA ILE A 71 -1.57 3.74 2.17
C ILE A 71 -1.75 4.80 1.10
N ALA A 72 -1.89 4.41 -0.16
CA ALA A 72 -2.22 5.32 -1.26
C ALA A 72 -3.72 5.31 -1.56
N ILE A 73 -4.27 6.49 -1.83
CA ILE A 73 -5.65 6.66 -2.28
C ILE A 73 -5.72 7.77 -3.34
N TYR A 74 -6.46 7.51 -4.42
CA TYR A 74 -6.67 8.49 -5.48
C TYR A 74 -7.71 9.54 -5.05
N ALA A 75 -7.35 10.83 -5.12
CA ALA A 75 -8.23 11.95 -4.80
C ALA A 75 -9.57 11.87 -5.56
N GLY A 76 -9.54 11.58 -6.87
CA GLY A 76 -10.76 11.46 -7.66
C GLY A 76 -11.66 10.27 -7.27
N ALA A 77 -11.13 9.24 -6.62
CA ALA A 77 -11.95 8.16 -6.05
C ALA A 77 -12.69 8.60 -4.79
N ILE A 78 -12.09 9.49 -3.99
CA ILE A 78 -12.75 10.13 -2.83
C ILE A 78 -13.88 11.03 -3.33
N GLU A 79 -13.61 11.89 -4.31
CA GLU A 79 -14.61 12.82 -4.87
C GLU A 79 -15.84 12.09 -5.42
N ARG A 80 -15.62 10.98 -6.16
CA ARG A 80 -16.71 10.17 -6.71
C ARG A 80 -17.35 9.23 -5.69
N LYS A 81 -16.95 9.27 -4.42
CA LYS A 81 -17.38 8.32 -3.37
C LYS A 81 -17.30 6.86 -3.87
N LYS A 82 -16.19 6.51 -4.52
CA LYS A 82 -16.02 5.21 -5.16
C LYS A 82 -16.22 4.10 -4.12
N ILE A 83 -17.14 3.18 -4.40
CA ILE A 83 -17.45 2.06 -3.52
C ILE A 83 -16.53 0.87 -3.84
N ARG A 84 -16.04 0.23 -2.79
CA ARG A 84 -15.35 -1.05 -2.86
C ARG A 84 -16.39 -2.16 -2.84
N ALA A 85 -16.52 -2.88 -3.96
CA ALA A 85 -17.57 -3.87 -4.18
C ALA A 85 -17.61 -4.97 -3.10
N ASP A 86 -16.47 -5.32 -2.51
CA ASP A 86 -16.37 -6.38 -1.51
C ASP A 86 -17.03 -6.06 -0.17
N PHE A 87 -16.94 -4.81 0.28
CA PHE A 87 -17.40 -4.38 1.61
C PHE A 87 -18.56 -3.40 1.56
N GLY A 88 -18.90 -2.88 0.38
CA GLY A 88 -19.95 -1.88 0.21
C GLY A 88 -19.62 -0.50 0.81
N ILE A 89 -18.38 -0.27 1.23
CA ILE A 89 -17.91 1.00 1.80
C ILE A 89 -17.15 1.81 0.76
N THR A 90 -17.08 3.13 0.97
CA THR A 90 -16.30 4.02 0.12
C THR A 90 -14.79 3.83 0.37
N TYR A 91 -13.97 4.19 -0.62
CA TYR A 91 -12.51 4.02 -0.54
C TYR A 91 -11.87 4.78 0.63
N ASP A 92 -12.37 5.95 0.99
CA ASP A 92 -11.91 6.73 2.13
C ASP A 92 -12.25 6.05 3.48
N MET A 93 -13.42 5.39 3.56
CA MET A 93 -13.77 4.56 4.71
C MET A 93 -12.89 3.30 4.79
N ASP A 94 -12.59 2.69 3.65
CA ASP A 94 -11.71 1.53 3.57
C ASP A 94 -10.27 1.85 4.00
N VAL A 95 -9.75 3.04 3.67
CA VAL A 95 -8.47 3.53 4.20
C VAL A 95 -8.49 3.64 5.73
N LEU A 96 -9.56 4.21 6.31
CA LEU A 96 -9.69 4.28 7.78
C LEU A 96 -9.73 2.89 8.40
N LYS A 97 -10.44 1.94 7.78
CA LYS A 97 -10.46 0.55 8.22
C LYS A 97 -9.06 -0.07 8.20
N ILE A 98 -8.31 0.10 7.11
CA ILE A 98 -6.93 -0.40 7.00
C ILE A 98 -6.07 0.18 8.13
N ILE A 99 -6.20 1.48 8.44
CA ILE A 99 -5.45 2.12 9.53
C ILE A 99 -5.76 1.47 10.88
N ASP A 100 -7.04 1.27 11.18
CA ASP A 100 -7.49 0.66 12.43
C ASP A 100 -7.01 -0.80 12.53
N ASP A 101 -7.10 -1.55 11.43
CA ASP A 101 -6.59 -2.92 11.36
C ASP A 101 -5.06 -2.96 11.58
N LEU A 102 -4.27 -2.11 10.92
CA LEU A 102 -2.80 -2.07 11.11
C LEU A 102 -2.41 -1.86 12.58
N LYS A 103 -3.17 -1.02 13.29
CA LYS A 103 -2.98 -0.79 14.72
C LYS A 103 -3.24 -2.05 15.55
N GLU A 104 -4.28 -2.81 15.24
CA GLU A 104 -4.60 -4.08 15.89
C GLU A 104 -3.46 -5.10 15.73
N TYR A 105 -2.87 -5.17 14.53
CA TYR A 105 -1.76 -6.08 14.25
C TYR A 105 -0.38 -5.55 14.69
N SER A 106 -0.33 -4.38 15.36
CA SER A 106 0.90 -3.72 15.80
C SER A 106 1.89 -3.47 14.65
N ILE A 107 1.38 -3.02 13.50
CA ILE A 107 2.17 -2.67 12.33
C ILE A 107 2.17 -1.15 12.16
N ASP A 108 3.36 -0.59 11.99
CA ASP A 108 3.54 0.86 11.91
C ASP A 108 2.99 1.44 10.60
N LEU A 109 2.14 2.46 10.73
CA LEU A 109 1.71 3.31 9.63
C LEU A 109 2.70 4.48 9.44
N ILE A 110 3.34 4.57 8.28
CA ILE A 110 4.19 5.70 7.89
C ILE A 110 3.35 6.91 7.52
N GLY A 111 2.23 6.68 6.81
CA GLY A 111 1.27 7.72 6.46
C GLY A 111 0.36 7.34 5.31
N VAL A 112 -0.52 8.29 4.96
CA VAL A 112 -1.45 8.17 3.83
C VAL A 112 -1.01 9.12 2.72
N VAL A 113 -1.00 8.64 1.48
CA VAL A 113 -0.70 9.43 0.28
C VAL A 113 -1.98 9.62 -0.52
N ILE A 114 -2.42 10.87 -0.65
CA ILE A 114 -3.52 11.24 -1.53
C ILE A 114 -2.91 11.58 -2.89
N THR A 115 -3.16 10.75 -3.90
CA THR A 115 -2.57 10.86 -5.23
C THR A 115 -3.44 11.69 -6.16
N ARG A 116 -2.79 12.36 -7.12
CA ARG A 116 -3.42 13.30 -8.07
C ARG A 116 -4.29 14.34 -7.33
N TYR A 117 -3.74 14.86 -6.25
CA TYR A 117 -4.38 15.86 -5.40
C TYR A 117 -4.29 17.25 -6.03
N GLU A 118 -5.45 17.90 -6.16
CA GLU A 118 -5.60 19.24 -6.72
C GLU A 118 -6.45 20.13 -5.80
N ALA A 119 -6.42 19.87 -4.49
CA ALA A 119 -7.26 20.54 -3.49
C ALA A 119 -8.77 20.39 -3.73
N GLN A 120 -9.19 19.24 -4.25
CA GLN A 120 -10.61 18.92 -4.39
C GLN A 120 -11.30 18.87 -3.00
N PRO A 121 -12.57 19.33 -2.87
CA PRO A 121 -13.19 19.54 -1.56
C PRO A 121 -13.29 18.29 -0.67
N ALA A 122 -13.70 17.14 -1.21
CA ALA A 122 -13.84 15.91 -0.42
C ALA A 122 -12.46 15.33 -0.03
N ALA A 123 -11.49 15.40 -0.94
CA ALA A 123 -10.11 15.00 -0.67
C ALA A 123 -9.46 15.87 0.42
N LEU A 124 -9.71 17.19 0.42
CA LEU A 124 -9.25 18.11 1.47
C LEU A 124 -9.91 17.80 2.82
N GLN A 125 -11.23 17.54 2.84
CA GLN A 125 -11.92 17.13 4.07
C GLN A 125 -11.38 15.81 4.62
N PHE A 126 -11.09 14.85 3.75
CA PHE A 126 -10.50 13.57 4.14
C PHE A 126 -9.08 13.75 4.70
N LYS A 127 -8.24 14.54 4.05
CA LYS A 127 -6.91 14.94 4.55
C LYS A 127 -7.02 15.52 5.97
N ASN A 128 -7.85 16.53 6.16
CA ASN A 128 -8.03 17.19 7.46
C ASN A 128 -8.58 16.22 8.53
N LYS A 129 -9.39 15.23 8.14
CA LYS A 129 -9.89 14.19 9.04
C LYS A 129 -8.76 13.27 9.51
N LEU A 130 -7.87 12.85 8.61
CA LEU A 130 -6.71 12.02 8.95
C LEU A 130 -5.70 12.79 9.83
N GLU A 131 -5.39 14.03 9.48
CA GLU A 131 -4.45 14.87 10.25
C GLU A 131 -4.94 15.14 11.67
N ARG A 132 -6.25 15.37 11.86
CA ARG A 132 -6.87 15.48 13.19
C ARG A 132 -6.76 14.20 14.04
N ARG A 133 -6.55 13.04 13.41
CA ARG A 133 -6.28 11.77 14.09
C ARG A 133 -4.78 11.53 14.34
N GLY A 134 -3.93 12.52 14.07
CA GLY A 134 -2.48 12.42 14.22
C GLY A 134 -1.80 11.60 13.10
N ILE A 135 -2.50 11.34 12.00
CA ILE A 135 -1.96 10.57 10.87
C ILE A 135 -1.24 11.53 9.93
N LYS A 136 0.00 11.20 9.56
CA LYS A 136 0.74 11.94 8.54
C LYS A 136 0.10 11.72 7.18
N VAL A 137 -0.23 12.83 6.50
CA VAL A 137 -0.81 12.80 5.15
C VAL A 137 0.14 13.51 4.20
N TYR A 138 0.38 12.87 3.05
CA TYR A 138 1.14 13.43 1.95
C TYR A 138 0.22 13.60 0.75
N THR A 139 0.48 14.63 -0.05
CA THR A 139 -0.29 14.89 -1.28
C THR A 139 0.64 14.81 -2.46
N HIS A 140 0.32 13.96 -3.42
CA HIS A 140 1.06 13.88 -4.68
C HIS A 140 0.19 14.45 -5.80
N LYS A 141 0.74 15.35 -6.60
CA LYS A 141 0.05 15.92 -7.76
C LYS A 141 0.07 14.93 -8.93
N TYR A 142 -0.62 15.27 -10.01
CA TYR A 142 -0.47 14.57 -11.28
C TYR A 142 0.97 14.74 -11.81
N THR A 143 1.65 13.64 -12.09
CA THR A 143 2.97 13.63 -12.73
C THR A 143 2.80 13.85 -14.22
N LYS A 144 3.30 14.97 -14.75
CA LYS A 144 3.29 15.25 -16.20
C LYS A 144 4.10 14.20 -16.95
N GLY A 145 3.69 13.88 -18.17
CA GLY A 145 4.42 12.94 -19.03
C GLY A 145 4.22 11.46 -18.67
N TYR A 146 3.62 11.16 -17.52
CA TYR A 146 3.43 9.77 -17.08
C TYR A 146 2.37 9.00 -17.91
N PRO A 147 2.63 7.76 -18.35
CA PRO A 147 3.83 6.93 -18.08
C PRO A 147 4.89 6.96 -19.19
N THR A 148 4.76 7.80 -20.21
CA THR A 148 5.49 7.66 -21.48
C THR A 148 6.76 8.51 -21.60
N ASP A 149 6.85 9.61 -20.86
CA ASP A 149 7.96 10.57 -20.94
C ASP A 149 8.86 10.42 -19.71
N VAL A 150 9.76 9.43 -19.77
CA VAL A 150 10.61 9.01 -18.64
C VAL A 150 11.47 10.16 -18.13
N ASP A 151 12.07 10.95 -19.02
CA ASP A 151 12.96 12.06 -18.64
C ASP A 151 12.19 13.14 -17.85
N LEU A 152 10.95 13.45 -18.24
CA LEU A 152 10.11 14.38 -17.49
C LEU A 152 9.62 13.77 -16.17
N ILE A 153 9.31 12.47 -16.15
CA ILE A 153 8.84 11.75 -14.96
C ILE A 153 9.92 11.74 -13.86
N VAL A 154 11.18 11.47 -14.22
CA VAL A 154 12.31 11.36 -13.26
C VAL A 154 12.84 12.72 -12.79
N SER A 155 12.30 13.82 -13.32
CA SER A 155 12.79 15.19 -13.07
C SER A 155 12.23 15.82 -11.79
N ASP A 156 12.77 16.99 -11.46
CA ASP A 156 12.21 17.88 -10.42
C ASP A 156 10.76 18.29 -10.70
N GLU A 157 10.36 18.37 -11.96
CA GLU A 157 8.99 18.72 -12.36
C GLU A 157 8.03 17.51 -12.35
N GLY A 158 8.58 16.30 -12.45
CA GLY A 158 7.86 15.04 -12.36
C GLY A 158 7.75 14.55 -10.91
N TYR A 159 8.58 13.58 -10.54
CA TYR A 159 8.57 13.04 -9.19
C TYR A 159 9.15 13.96 -8.13
N GLY A 160 10.10 14.85 -8.47
CA GLY A 160 10.66 15.81 -7.52
C GLY A 160 9.64 16.83 -7.00
N ALA A 161 8.57 17.09 -7.74
CA ALA A 161 7.49 18.00 -7.35
C ALA A 161 6.63 17.46 -6.19
N ASN A 162 6.74 16.16 -5.88
CA ASN A 162 6.00 15.50 -4.83
C ASN A 162 6.85 15.38 -3.55
N ASP A 163 6.23 15.60 -2.38
CA ASP A 163 6.94 15.46 -1.10
C ASP A 163 7.55 14.06 -0.91
N TYR A 164 8.78 14.04 -0.39
CA TYR A 164 9.47 12.81 0.00
C TYR A 164 8.94 12.29 1.33
N ILE A 165 8.57 11.01 1.35
CA ILE A 165 8.07 10.35 2.56
C ILE A 165 9.25 9.83 3.37
N LYS A 166 9.62 10.59 4.40
CA LYS A 166 10.72 10.25 5.31
C LYS A 166 10.33 9.10 6.23
N THR A 167 11.14 8.04 6.22
CA THR A 167 10.99 6.88 7.12
C THR A 167 12.36 6.22 7.35
N ASP A 168 12.55 5.69 8.55
CA ASP A 168 13.69 4.88 8.97
C ASP A 168 13.49 3.38 8.72
N LYS A 169 12.27 2.96 8.37
CA LYS A 169 11.92 1.57 8.09
C LYS A 169 12.68 1.06 6.87
N LYS A 170 13.28 -0.13 7.01
CA LYS A 170 14.04 -0.81 5.94
C LYS A 170 13.10 -1.45 4.92
N LEU A 171 11.92 -1.89 5.35
CA LEU A 171 10.86 -2.37 4.49
C LEU A 171 9.71 -1.36 4.50
N VAL A 172 9.32 -0.87 3.34
CA VAL A 172 8.16 0.01 3.19
C VAL A 172 7.17 -0.69 2.29
N VAL A 173 6.01 -1.04 2.84
CA VAL A 173 4.96 -1.68 2.06
C VAL A 173 3.93 -0.65 1.64
N VAL A 174 3.63 -0.62 0.35
CA VAL A 174 2.66 0.28 -0.26
C VAL A 174 1.39 -0.51 -0.55
N THR A 175 0.25 -0.01 -0.09
CA THR A 175 -1.07 -0.63 -0.31
C THR A 175 -2.17 0.43 -0.48
N GLY A 176 -3.41 0.01 -0.76
CA GLY A 176 -4.57 0.90 -0.82
C GLY A 176 -5.88 0.19 -1.18
N PRO A 177 -6.99 0.94 -1.23
CA PRO A 177 -8.35 0.38 -1.32
C PRO A 177 -8.72 -0.22 -2.69
N GLY A 178 -7.91 0.01 -3.73
CA GLY A 178 -8.20 -0.47 -5.08
C GLY A 178 -6.99 -0.46 -6.01
N PRO A 179 -7.16 -0.94 -7.25
CA PRO A 179 -6.09 -1.00 -8.25
C PRO A 179 -5.63 0.41 -8.67
N ASN A 180 -4.40 0.50 -9.20
CA ASN A 180 -3.73 1.73 -9.68
C ASN A 180 -3.21 2.67 -8.58
N LEU A 181 -2.40 2.15 -7.67
CA LEU A 181 -1.67 2.95 -6.68
C LEU A 181 -0.46 3.60 -7.37
N SER A 182 -0.66 4.73 -8.05
CA SER A 182 0.35 5.40 -8.89
C SER A 182 1.62 5.92 -8.16
N ILE A 183 1.90 5.50 -6.93
CA ILE A 183 3.01 6.00 -6.11
C ILE A 183 4.23 5.09 -6.09
N THR A 184 4.12 3.86 -6.59
CA THR A 184 5.22 2.90 -6.51
C THR A 184 6.34 3.28 -7.47
N HIS A 185 6.04 3.66 -8.72
CA HIS A 185 7.05 4.06 -9.71
C HIS A 185 8.04 5.16 -9.27
N LYS A 186 7.63 6.10 -8.41
CA LYS A 186 8.53 7.12 -7.83
C LYS A 186 9.67 6.54 -6.99
N TYR A 187 9.42 5.45 -6.26
CA TYR A 187 10.43 4.84 -5.39
C TYR A 187 11.39 3.92 -6.16
N GLN A 188 11.01 3.51 -7.38
CA GLN A 188 11.84 2.73 -8.31
C GLN A 188 13.11 3.49 -8.73
N GLU A 189 13.00 4.80 -8.95
CA GLU A 189 14.08 5.66 -9.47
C GLU A 189 15.03 6.20 -8.40
N ALA A 190 14.63 6.18 -7.14
CA ALA A 190 15.53 6.41 -6.00
C ALA A 190 16.56 5.27 -5.79
N GLY A 191 16.71 4.38 -6.78
CA GLY A 191 17.57 3.20 -6.74
C GLY A 191 17.00 2.05 -5.90
N ILE A 192 15.68 2.02 -5.68
CA ILE A 192 15.05 1.05 -4.77
C ILE A 192 14.11 0.12 -5.55
N PRO A 193 14.45 -1.16 -5.73
CA PRO A 193 13.67 -2.05 -6.57
C PRO A 193 12.32 -2.37 -5.95
N LEU A 194 11.29 -2.28 -6.78
CA LEU A 194 9.95 -2.77 -6.52
C LEU A 194 9.79 -4.17 -7.07
N TYR A 195 9.13 -5.03 -6.29
CA TYR A 195 8.76 -6.36 -6.73
C TYR A 195 7.26 -6.51 -6.63
N PHE A 196 6.63 -6.93 -7.72
CA PHE A 196 5.26 -7.42 -7.71
C PHE A 196 5.31 -8.89 -7.29
N SER A 197 4.37 -9.31 -6.43
CA SER A 197 4.14 -10.73 -6.13
C SER A 197 3.50 -11.43 -7.32
#